data_AF-A0A1J4UE83-F1
#
_entry.id   AF-A0A1J4UE83-F1
#
_cell.length_a   1.000
_cell.length_b   1.000
_cell.length_c   1.000
_cell.angle_alpha   90.00
_cell.angle_beta   90.00
_cell.angle_gamma   90.00
#
_symmetry.space_group_name_H-M   'P 1'
#
loop_
_entity.id
_entity.type
_entity.pdbx_description
1 polymer ?
#
loop_
_entity_poly.entity_id
_entity_poly.type
_entity_poly.pdbx_seq_one_letter_code
_entity_poly.pdbx_strand_id
1 'polypeptide(L)'
;MDTQFILRQGKAVFRVNRAGMYQRMTFLVKYEEMPEGKSPYLLSEKFLEPAEAMKVCAQSGLPVFTKNGRFFPAGKGMADFIIKQ
;
A
#
# COMPACT_ATOMS: atom_id res chain seq x y z
N MET A 1 13.18 0.43 1.85
CA MET A 1 12.70 -0.32 0.68
C MET A 1 12.26 0.73 -0.30
N ASP A 2 12.86 0.81 -1.49
CA ASP A 2 12.56 1.90 -2.43
C ASP A 2 11.18 1.72 -3.08
N THR A 3 10.37 2.78 -3.07
CA THR A 3 9.04 2.80 -3.70
C THR A 3 9.11 2.42 -5.19
N GLN A 4 10.12 2.92 -5.92
CA GLN A 4 10.32 2.58 -7.34
C GLN A 4 10.54 1.07 -7.56
N PHE A 5 11.22 0.40 -6.62
CA PHE A 5 11.46 -1.04 -6.70
C PHE A 5 10.16 -1.83 -6.53
N ILE A 6 9.31 -1.41 -5.58
CA ILE A 6 7.99 -2.02 -5.35
C ILE A 6 7.10 -1.89 -6.59
N LEU A 7 7.06 -0.69 -7.18
CA LEU A 7 6.27 -0.42 -8.39
C LEU A 7 6.74 -1.28 -9.58
N ARG A 8 8.06 -1.45 -9.75
CA ARG A 8 8.64 -2.31 -10.80
C ARG A 8 8.36 -3.80 -10.59
N GLN A 9 8.41 -4.28 -9.35
CA GLN A 9 8.14 -5.69 -9.01
C GLN A 9 6.66 -6.06 -9.16
N GLY A 10 5.75 -5.08 -9.09
CA GLY A 10 4.30 -5.32 -9.10
C GLY A 10 3.77 -5.97 -7.81
N LYS A 11 4.64 -6.21 -6.82
CA LYS A 11 4.29 -6.79 -5.52
C LYS A 11 5.31 -6.39 -4.47
N ALA A 12 4.87 -6.37 -3.21
CA ALA A 12 5.74 -6.18 -2.06
C ALA A 12 5.34 -7.14 -0.94
N VAL A 13 6.33 -7.60 -0.18
CA VAL A 13 6.10 -8.49 0.97
C VAL A 13 6.50 -7.76 2.23
N PHE A 14 5.54 -7.55 3.13
CA PHE A 14 5.78 -6.91 4.41
C PHE A 14 5.56 -7.89 5.55
N ARG A 15 6.36 -7.73 6.61
CA ARG A 15 6.16 -8.46 7.86
C ARG A 15 5.18 -7.66 8.70
N VAL A 16 3.98 -8.22 8.88
CA VAL A 16 2.91 -7.60 9.66
C VAL A 16 2.66 -8.41 10.93
N ASN A 17 2.42 -7.73 12.03
CA ASN A 17 2.03 -8.36 13.29
C ASN A 17 0.52 -8.57 13.30
N ARG A 18 0.05 -9.80 13.49
CA ARG A 18 -1.36 -10.11 13.67
C ARG A 18 -1.51 -10.87 14.97
N ALA A 19 -2.21 -10.27 15.94
CA ALA A 19 -2.47 -10.87 17.25
C ALA A 19 -1.19 -11.41 17.93
N GLY A 20 -0.08 -10.67 17.85
CA GLY A 20 1.21 -11.05 18.46
C GLY A 20 2.08 -11.96 17.59
N MET A 21 1.58 -12.46 16.46
CA MET A 21 2.35 -13.29 15.54
C MET A 21 2.76 -12.49 14.30
N TYR A 22 4.05 -12.42 14.04
CA TYR A 22 4.55 -11.83 12.80
C TYR A 22 4.39 -12.77 11.62
N GLN A 23 3.66 -12.34 10.61
CA GLN A 23 3.47 -13.06 9.36
C GLN A 23 3.93 -12.24 8.16
N ARG A 24 4.45 -12.90 7.14
CA ARG A 24 4.74 -12.27 5.86
C ARG A 24 3.46 -12.18 5.05
N MET A 25 3.08 -10.96 4.67
CA MET A 25 1.90 -10.70 3.86
C MET A 25 2.34 -10.09 2.53
N THR A 26 1.83 -10.65 1.44
CA THR A 26 2.09 -10.15 0.09
C THR A 26 1.01 -9.14 -0.27
N PHE A 27 1.46 -8.00 -0.78
CA PHE A 27 0.65 -6.92 -1.30
C PHE A 27 0.92 -6.81 -2.79
N LEU A 28 -0.14 -6.66 -3.58
CA LEU A 28 -0.04 -6.49 -5.02
C LEU A 28 -0.10 -5.00 -5.36
N VAL A 29 0.79 -4.55 -6.25
CA VAL A 29 0.69 -3.19 -6.77
C VAL A 29 -0.45 -3.16 -7.79
N LYS A 30 -1.40 -2.27 -7.57
CA LYS A 30 -2.51 -1.98 -8.46
C LYS A 30 -2.54 -0.49 -8.75
N TYR A 31 -3.27 -0.11 -9.79
CA TYR A 31 -3.40 1.29 -10.20
C TYR A 31 -4.88 1.64 -10.21
N GLU A 32 -5.24 2.76 -9.57
CA GLU A 32 -6.58 3.35 -9.67
C GLU A 32 -6.53 4.41 -10.76
N GLU A 33 -7.45 4.32 -11.72
CA GLU A 33 -7.58 5.33 -12.78
C GLU A 33 -8.24 6.57 -12.19
N MET A 34 -7.58 7.70 -12.32
CA MET A 34 -8.07 9.00 -11.92
C MET A 34 -8.09 9.94 -13.12
N PRO A 35 -8.91 11.02 -13.10
CA PRO A 35 -9.00 11.96 -14.21
C PRO A 35 -7.64 12.53 -14.67
N GLU A 36 -6.68 12.67 -13.75
CA GLU A 36 -5.37 13.25 -14.02
C GLU A 36 -4.26 12.20 -14.29
N GLY A 37 -4.57 10.90 -14.26
CA GLY A 37 -3.60 9.84 -14.50
C GLY A 37 -3.86 8.56 -13.72
N LYS A 38 -2.81 7.82 -13.38
CA LYS A 38 -2.91 6.55 -12.63
C LYS A 38 -2.22 6.68 -11.29
N SER A 39 -2.90 6.29 -10.22
CA SER A 39 -2.31 6.27 -8.87
C SER A 39 -2.03 4.84 -8.42
N PRO A 40 -0.77 4.49 -8.12
CA PRO A 40 -0.43 3.20 -7.59
C PRO A 40 -0.87 3.05 -6.13
N TYR A 41 -1.32 1.85 -5.78
CA TYR A 41 -1.63 1.45 -4.42
C TYR A 41 -1.28 -0.02 -4.19
N LEU A 42 -1.08 -0.38 -2.92
CA LEU A 42 -0.82 -1.74 -2.49
C LEU A 42 -2.13 -2.41 -2.05
N LEU A 43 -2.57 -3.42 -2.79
CA LEU A 43 -3.75 -4.21 -2.47
C LEU A 43 -3.38 -5.44 -1.62
N SER A 44 -4.09 -5.62 -0.52
CA SER A 44 -4.14 -6.85 0.27
C SER A 44 -5.57 -7.40 0.29
N GLU A 45 -5.71 -8.65 -0.14
CA GLU A 45 -6.98 -9.39 -0.05
C GLU A 45 -7.31 -9.83 1.38
N LYS A 46 -6.36 -9.66 2.32
CA LYS A 46 -6.48 -10.03 3.72
C LYS A 46 -6.85 -8.82 4.58
N PHE A 47 -7.55 -9.11 5.68
CA PHE A 47 -7.75 -8.17 6.78
C PHE A 47 -6.42 -7.82 7.43
N LEU A 48 -6.22 -6.54 7.69
CA LEU A 48 -5.02 -6.01 8.33
C LEU A 48 -5.41 -4.97 9.38
N GLU A 49 -4.78 -5.02 10.54
CA GLU A 49 -5.07 -4.03 11.59
C GLU A 49 -4.66 -2.62 11.12
N PRO A 50 -5.45 -1.58 11.45
CA PRO A 50 -5.15 -0.21 11.05
C PRO A 50 -3.72 0.24 11.38
N ALA A 51 -3.21 -0.13 12.57
CA ALA A 51 -1.86 0.20 12.99
C ALA A 51 -0.79 -0.42 12.09
N GLU A 52 -0.98 -1.67 11.66
CA GLU A 52 -0.06 -2.35 10.75
C GLU A 52 -0.17 -1.82 9.33
N ALA A 53 -1.39 -1.54 8.86
CA ALA A 53 -1.61 -0.93 7.55
C ALA A 53 -0.89 0.43 7.46
N MET A 54 -0.97 1.27 8.50
CA MET A 54 -0.25 2.53 8.57
C MET A 54 1.27 2.36 8.55
N LYS A 55 1.80 1.32 9.23
CA LYS A 55 3.24 0.99 9.15
C LYS A 55 3.64 0.59 7.73
N VAL A 56 2.83 -0.21 7.04
CA VAL A 56 3.10 -0.60 5.64
C VAL A 56 3.04 0.62 4.72
N CYS A 57 2.09 1.52 4.90
CA CYS A 57 2.04 2.81 4.18
C CYS A 57 3.32 3.61 4.39
N ALA A 58 3.77 3.76 5.65
CA ALA A 58 4.98 4.50 5.97
C ALA A 58 6.25 3.85 5.39
N GLN A 59 6.33 2.51 5.41
CA GLN A 59 7.49 1.78 4.87
C GLN A 59 7.55 1.76 3.35
N SER A 60 6.40 1.64 2.69
CA SER A 60 6.32 1.59 1.22
C SER A 60 6.30 2.98 0.58
N GLY A 61 5.84 3.99 1.33
CA GLY A 61 5.51 5.29 0.80
C GLY A 61 4.29 5.27 -0.13
N LEU A 62 3.48 4.21 -0.13
CA LEU A 62 2.31 4.05 -0.99
C LEU A 62 1.02 3.89 -0.18
N PRO A 63 -0.14 4.26 -0.75
CA PRO A 63 -1.44 3.89 -0.19
C PRO A 63 -1.60 2.37 -0.10
N VAL A 64 -2.23 1.89 0.98
CA VAL A 64 -2.48 0.46 1.23
C VAL A 64 -3.97 0.21 1.35
N PHE A 65 -4.50 -0.63 0.48
CA PHE A 65 -5.89 -1.02 0.40
C PHE A 65 -6.02 -2.43 0.92
N THR A 66 -6.92 -2.62 1.88
CA THR A 66 -7.15 -3.89 2.57
C THR A 66 -8.64 -4.19 2.55
N LYS A 67 -9.00 -5.42 2.92
CA LYS A 67 -10.42 -5.81 3.00
C LYS A 67 -11.25 -4.95 3.97
N ASN A 68 -10.62 -4.35 4.98
CA ASN A 68 -11.29 -3.52 6.00
C ASN A 68 -11.13 -2.02 5.80
N GLY A 69 -10.45 -1.55 4.75
CA GLY A 69 -10.32 -0.12 4.50
C GLY A 69 -9.14 0.28 3.62
N ARG A 70 -9.11 1.57 3.29
CA ARG A 70 -8.04 2.23 2.55
C ARG A 70 -7.23 3.08 3.52
N PHE A 71 -5.91 2.91 3.51
CA PHE A 71 -4.98 3.60 4.39
C PHE A 71 -3.99 4.38 3.55
N PHE A 72 -3.65 5.57 4.03
CA PHE A 72 -2.80 6.51 3.30
C PHE A 72 -1.60 6.91 4.17
N PRO A 73 -0.43 7.21 3.57
CA PRO A 73 0.69 7.79 4.29
C PRO A 73 0.29 9.13 4.94
N ALA A 74 0.92 9.47 6.07
CA ALA A 74 0.57 10.65 6.84
C ALA A 74 0.62 11.93 5.98
N GLY A 75 -0.47 12.69 5.99
CA GLY A 75 -0.59 13.96 5.27
C GLY A 75 -0.71 13.85 3.75
N LYS A 76 -0.91 12.64 3.20
CA LYS A 76 -1.06 12.42 1.75
C LYS A 76 -2.41 11.78 1.43
N GLY A 77 -3.00 12.18 0.31
CA GLY A 77 -4.17 11.57 -0.29
C GLY A 77 -3.81 10.75 -1.52
N MET A 78 -4.81 10.13 -2.13
CA MET A 78 -4.63 9.38 -3.39
C MET A 78 -4.06 10.26 -4.51
N ALA A 79 -4.45 11.55 -4.54
CA ALA A 79 -4.03 12.51 -5.56
C ALA A 79 -2.51 12.80 -5.55
N ASP A 80 -1.86 12.71 -4.39
CA ASP A 80 -0.42 12.94 -4.24
C ASP A 80 0.44 11.85 -4.92
N PHE A 81 -0.16 10.73 -5.31
CA PHE A 81 0.52 9.59 -5.94
C PHE A 81 0.20 9.46 -7.43
N ILE A 82 -0.46 10.45 -8.03
CA ILE A 82 -0.81 10.40 -9.46
C ILE A 82 0.46 10.42 -10.30
N ILE A 83 0.67 9.34 -11.03
CA ILE A 83 1.67 9.26 -12.10
C ILE A 83 0.97 9.80 -13.36
N LYS A 84 1.36 11.00 -13.78
CA LYS A 84 0.96 11.56 -15.08
C LYS A 84 1.60 10.70 -16.17
N GLN A 85 0.77 10.14 -17.05
CA GLN A 85 1.24 9.46 -18.26
C GLN A 85 1.74 10.48 -19.28
#